data_AF-A0A2L0EKL3-F1
#
_entry.id   AF-A0A2L0EKL3-F1
#
_cell.length_a   1.000
_cell.length_b   1.000
_cell.length_c   1.000
_cell.angle_alpha   90.00
_cell.angle_beta   90.00
_cell.angle_gamma   90.00
#
_symmetry.space_group_name_H-M   'P 1'
#
loop_
_entity.id
_entity.type
_entity.pdbx_description
1 polymer ?
#
loop_
_entity_poly.entity_id
_entity_poly.type
_entity_poly.pdbx_seq_one_letter_code
_entity_poly.pdbx_strand_id
1 'polypeptide(L)'
;MSSFVQRHRFAFSVLLLCVPALTGADGNGCGRDIPAPPIDESLAPGVEEAAGRVLPGRCVVTGCSGQVCASSQVFTTCEWREEYACYGDHGICERDASGRCGWRETPELQACLDAGGGAAAVRAAPGGGGPKGCVVTGCSGQVCASEPMATTCEWRDEYACYGEHGICERDASGQCGWRDTPELDACITSASGGI
;
A
#
# COMPACT_ATOMS: atom_id res chain seq x y z
N MET A 1 -40.68 52.77 8.05
CA MET A 1 -39.79 51.66 8.46
C MET A 1 -40.63 50.44 8.86
N SER A 2 -41.37 49.84 7.90
CA SER A 2 -42.26 48.69 8.21
C SER A 2 -42.29 47.61 7.12
N SER A 3 -41.83 47.88 5.90
CA SER A 3 -41.81 46.87 4.81
C SER A 3 -40.54 46.00 4.78
N PHE A 4 -39.46 46.41 5.45
CA PHE A 4 -38.19 45.65 5.44
C PHE A 4 -38.25 44.44 6.38
N VAL A 5 -38.88 44.60 7.55
CA VAL A 5 -39.01 43.53 8.57
C VAL A 5 -39.96 42.41 8.11
N GLN A 6 -41.00 42.74 7.33
CA GLN A 6 -41.97 41.75 6.83
C GLN A 6 -41.34 40.78 5.81
N ARG A 7 -40.44 41.26 4.95
CA ARG A 7 -39.77 40.41 3.95
C ARG A 7 -38.81 39.38 4.56
N HIS A 8 -38.14 39.74 5.66
CA HIS A 8 -37.20 38.82 6.32
C HIS A 8 -37.89 37.72 7.14
N ARG A 9 -39.11 37.95 7.66
CA ARG A 9 -39.88 36.91 8.37
C ARG A 9 -40.43 35.82 7.44
N PHE A 10 -40.77 36.19 6.20
CA PHE A 10 -41.21 35.22 5.19
C PHE A 10 -40.04 34.38 4.65
N ALA A 11 -38.87 34.98 4.43
CA ALA A 11 -37.69 34.26 3.93
C ALA A 11 -37.15 33.22 4.94
N PHE A 12 -37.17 33.53 6.24
CA PHE A 12 -36.72 32.59 7.28
C PHE A 12 -37.70 31.43 7.56
N SER A 13 -39.00 31.65 7.36
CA SER A 13 -40.01 30.61 7.60
C SER A 13 -40.11 29.58 6.47
N VAL A 14 -39.72 29.95 5.23
CA VAL A 14 -39.69 29.01 4.09
C VAL A 14 -38.42 28.15 4.11
N LEU A 15 -37.30 28.65 4.63
CA LEU A 15 -36.05 27.89 4.68
C LEU A 15 -36.07 26.73 5.71
N LEU A 16 -36.87 26.84 6.78
CA LEU A 16 -37.01 25.80 7.82
C LEU A 16 -37.97 24.66 7.43
N LEU A 17 -38.75 24.81 6.35
CA LEU A 17 -39.64 23.76 5.84
C LEU A 17 -38.99 22.85 4.78
N CYS A 18 -37.78 23.18 4.31
CA CYS A 18 -37.04 22.37 3.34
C CYS A 18 -35.91 21.51 3.95
N VAL A 19 -35.70 21.56 5.27
CA VAL A 19 -34.58 20.87 5.95
C VAL A 19 -34.72 19.33 6.06
N PRO A 20 -35.91 18.67 6.04
CA PRO A 20 -35.93 17.21 6.15
C PRO A 20 -35.56 16.46 4.86
N ALA A 21 -35.34 17.14 3.73
CA ALA A 21 -35.08 16.49 2.44
C ALA A 21 -33.58 16.25 2.14
N LEU A 22 -32.65 16.63 3.04
CA LEU A 22 -31.21 16.38 2.85
C LEU A 22 -30.65 15.27 3.75
N THR A 23 -31.47 14.66 4.60
CA THR A 23 -31.13 13.41 5.30
C THR A 23 -31.77 12.22 4.60
N GLY A 24 -31.51 12.09 3.30
CA GLY A 24 -31.69 10.83 2.57
C GLY A 24 -30.55 9.88 2.93
N ALA A 25 -30.62 9.27 4.11
CA ALA A 25 -29.84 8.08 4.44
C ALA A 25 -30.56 6.86 3.84
N ASP A 26 -30.65 6.81 2.51
CA ASP A 26 -30.98 5.58 1.80
C ASP A 26 -29.67 4.83 1.58
N GLY A 27 -29.50 3.76 2.34
CA GLY A 27 -28.33 2.88 2.32
C GLY A 27 -28.18 2.15 0.98
N ASN A 28 -27.69 2.85 -0.03
CA ASN A 28 -27.14 2.24 -1.23
C ASN A 28 -25.61 2.33 -1.16
N GLY A 29 -25.02 1.35 -0.49
CA GLY A 29 -23.62 1.01 -0.69
C GLY A 29 -23.34 0.68 -2.16
N CYS A 30 -22.06 0.67 -2.53
CA CYS A 30 -21.58 0.28 -3.85
C CYS A 30 -22.00 -1.15 -4.18
N GLY A 31 -23.17 -1.30 -4.79
CA GLY A 31 -23.77 -2.57 -5.14
C GLY A 31 -25.09 -2.30 -5.84
N ARG A 32 -25.02 -1.72 -7.05
CA ARG A 32 -26.20 -1.69 -7.90
C ARG A 32 -26.49 -3.14 -8.24
N ASP A 33 -27.65 -3.65 -7.88
CA ASP A 33 -28.15 -4.95 -8.35
C ASP A 33 -28.25 -4.89 -9.87
N ILE A 34 -27.15 -5.24 -10.54
CA ILE A 34 -27.16 -5.54 -11.96
C ILE A 34 -27.80 -6.93 -12.03
N PRO A 35 -29.01 -7.08 -12.60
CA PRO A 35 -29.54 -8.41 -12.83
C PRO A 35 -28.53 -9.17 -13.68
N ALA A 36 -28.04 -10.28 -13.15
CA ALA A 36 -27.10 -11.14 -13.86
C ALA A 36 -27.71 -11.48 -15.24
N PRO A 37 -26.94 -11.38 -16.33
CA PRO A 37 -27.42 -11.86 -17.62
C PRO A 37 -27.77 -13.36 -17.48
N PRO A 38 -28.78 -13.86 -18.21
CA PRO A 38 -29.09 -15.29 -18.17
C PRO A 38 -27.86 -16.07 -18.61
N ILE A 39 -27.23 -16.76 -17.66
CA ILE A 39 -26.11 -17.64 -17.94
C ILE A 39 -26.67 -18.85 -18.72
N ASP A 40 -26.13 -19.08 -19.90
CA ASP A 40 -26.34 -20.33 -20.62
C ASP A 40 -25.56 -21.43 -19.88
N GLU A 41 -26.28 -22.20 -19.07
CA GLU A 41 -25.76 -23.28 -18.22
C GLU A 41 -25.09 -24.42 -19.01
N SER A 42 -25.12 -24.37 -20.36
CA SER A 42 -24.49 -25.36 -21.22
C SER A 42 -23.03 -25.09 -21.58
N LEU A 43 -22.46 -23.93 -21.19
CA LEU A 43 -21.17 -23.45 -21.73
C LEU A 43 -20.03 -23.24 -20.72
N ALA A 44 -20.06 -23.89 -19.55
CA ALA A 44 -18.88 -23.94 -18.68
C ALA A 44 -18.73 -25.24 -17.86
N PRO A 45 -18.10 -26.29 -18.39
CA PRO A 45 -17.33 -27.18 -17.54
C PRO A 45 -15.93 -26.55 -17.36
N GLY A 46 -15.68 -25.87 -16.23
CA GLY A 46 -14.29 -25.62 -15.82
C GLY A 46 -13.88 -24.28 -15.23
N VAL A 47 -14.77 -23.48 -14.63
CA VAL A 47 -14.35 -22.26 -13.89
C VAL A 47 -14.56 -22.32 -12.37
N GLU A 48 -15.06 -23.43 -11.83
CA GLU A 48 -15.11 -23.68 -10.37
C GLU A 48 -13.82 -24.32 -9.81
N GLU A 49 -12.70 -24.26 -10.55
CA GLU A 49 -11.40 -24.81 -10.14
C GLU A 49 -10.31 -23.72 -9.95
N ALA A 50 -10.69 -22.46 -9.74
CA ALA A 50 -9.74 -21.39 -9.41
C ALA A 50 -9.97 -20.75 -8.02
N ALA A 51 -10.97 -21.18 -7.26
CA ALA A 51 -11.19 -20.76 -5.88
C ALA A 51 -11.43 -21.99 -4.99
N GLY A 52 -10.40 -22.45 -4.28
CA GLY A 52 -10.61 -23.20 -3.04
C GLY A 52 -10.47 -24.72 -3.06
N ARG A 53 -9.81 -25.34 -4.05
CA ARG A 53 -9.21 -26.68 -3.80
C ARG A 53 -7.77 -26.53 -3.35
N VAL A 54 -7.58 -26.30 -2.05
CA VAL A 54 -6.33 -26.69 -1.39
C VAL A 54 -6.26 -28.21 -1.49
N LEU A 55 -5.48 -28.72 -2.43
CA LEU A 55 -5.16 -30.15 -2.50
C LEU A 55 -4.53 -30.50 -1.15
N PRO A 56 -5.16 -31.36 -0.33
CA PRO A 56 -4.57 -31.79 0.93
C PRO A 56 -3.23 -32.48 0.59
N GLY A 57 -2.13 -31.78 0.82
CA GLY A 57 -0.81 -32.25 0.39
C GLY A 57 0.18 -31.18 -0.04
N ARG A 58 -0.26 -30.05 -0.61
CA ARG A 58 0.67 -28.96 -1.00
C ARG A 58 0.88 -27.96 0.14
N CYS A 59 2.09 -27.43 0.26
CA CYS A 59 2.32 -26.24 1.08
C CYS A 59 1.78 -25.01 0.35
N VAL A 60 1.19 -24.10 1.10
CA VAL A 60 0.59 -22.86 0.59
C VAL A 60 1.11 -21.68 1.38
N VAL A 61 1.42 -20.60 0.66
CA VAL A 61 1.63 -19.29 1.26
C VAL A 61 0.26 -18.74 1.67
N THR A 62 0.15 -18.32 2.93
CA THR A 62 -1.07 -17.91 3.60
C THR A 62 -0.74 -16.88 4.69
N GLY A 63 -1.74 -16.46 5.47
CA GLY A 63 -1.63 -15.32 6.38
C GLY A 63 -2.03 -14.05 5.63
N CYS A 64 -2.54 -13.07 6.36
CA CYS A 64 -3.08 -11.86 5.71
C CYS A 64 -2.01 -11.07 4.94
N SER A 65 -0.75 -11.17 5.39
CA SER A 65 0.41 -10.48 4.81
C SER A 65 1.34 -11.44 4.06
N GLY A 66 0.89 -12.66 3.76
CA GLY A 66 1.68 -13.68 3.04
C GLY A 66 2.86 -14.24 3.83
N GLN A 67 2.88 -14.08 5.15
CA GLN A 67 4.03 -14.40 6.00
C GLN A 67 4.09 -15.87 6.44
N VAL A 68 3.05 -16.67 6.18
CA VAL A 68 2.95 -18.05 6.68
C VAL A 68 3.03 -19.05 5.53
N CYS A 69 3.93 -20.03 5.61
CA CYS A 69 3.88 -21.22 4.78
C CYS A 69 3.27 -22.38 5.58
N ALA A 70 2.11 -22.91 5.16
CA ALA A 70 1.39 -23.95 5.89
C ALA A 70 0.77 -25.00 4.96
N SER A 71 0.28 -26.11 5.52
CA SER A 71 -0.41 -27.16 4.75
C SER A 71 -1.87 -26.81 4.40
N SER A 72 -2.36 -25.68 4.91
CA SER A 72 -3.72 -25.18 4.71
C SER A 72 -3.75 -23.66 4.91
N GLN A 73 -4.88 -23.03 4.59
CA GLN A 73 -5.04 -21.60 4.81
C GLN A 73 -5.07 -21.28 6.31
N VAL A 74 -4.20 -20.38 6.73
CA VAL A 74 -4.11 -19.82 8.08
C VAL A 74 -4.43 -18.33 8.00
N PHE A 75 -5.30 -17.87 8.88
CA PHE A 75 -5.58 -16.45 9.08
C PHE A 75 -4.73 -15.91 10.22
N THR A 76 -4.04 -14.81 9.96
CA THR A 76 -3.28 -14.03 10.94
C THR A 76 -3.94 -12.66 11.10
N THR A 77 -3.47 -11.85 12.03
CA THR A 77 -3.73 -10.41 11.96
C THR A 77 -3.19 -9.84 10.64
N CYS A 78 -3.81 -8.79 10.14
CA CYS A 78 -3.38 -8.06 8.92
C CYS A 78 -2.34 -6.97 9.25
N GLU A 79 -1.51 -7.23 10.26
CA GLU A 79 -0.36 -6.37 10.55
C GLU A 79 0.68 -6.54 9.45
N TRP A 80 1.22 -5.42 8.98
CA TRP A 80 2.33 -5.41 8.02
C TRP A 80 3.64 -5.15 8.76
N ARG A 81 4.67 -5.94 8.41
CA ARG A 81 6.06 -5.75 8.84
C ARG A 81 6.94 -5.92 7.61
N GLU A 82 7.98 -5.10 7.48
CA GLU A 82 8.79 -5.05 6.26
C GLU A 82 9.49 -6.38 5.94
N GLU A 83 9.84 -7.17 6.96
CA GLU A 83 10.36 -8.54 6.81
C GLU A 83 9.40 -9.50 6.08
N TYR A 84 8.09 -9.20 6.04
CA TYR A 84 7.13 -10.03 5.31
C TYR A 84 7.32 -9.93 3.80
N ALA A 85 7.87 -8.83 3.28
CA ALA A 85 8.25 -8.73 1.88
C ALA A 85 9.29 -9.80 1.49
N CYS A 86 10.22 -10.15 2.40
CA CYS A 86 11.23 -11.19 2.15
C CYS A 86 10.60 -12.56 1.87
N TYR A 87 9.52 -12.91 2.55
CA TYR A 87 8.81 -14.18 2.30
C TYR A 87 8.14 -14.19 0.92
N GLY A 88 7.65 -13.04 0.44
CA GLY A 88 7.09 -12.90 -0.90
C GLY A 88 8.14 -12.93 -2.02
N ASP A 89 9.25 -12.23 -1.82
CA ASP A 89 10.27 -12.02 -2.86
C ASP A 89 11.30 -13.16 -2.94
N HIS A 90 11.62 -13.79 -1.80
CA HIS A 90 12.70 -14.78 -1.68
C HIS A 90 12.27 -16.09 -1.02
N GLY A 91 11.06 -16.15 -0.46
CA GLY A 91 10.57 -17.32 0.24
C GLY A 91 10.24 -18.49 -0.69
N ILE A 92 10.75 -19.67 -0.37
CA ILE A 92 10.35 -20.93 -1.00
C ILE A 92 9.51 -21.71 0.00
N CYS A 93 8.20 -21.76 -0.23
CA CYS A 93 7.25 -22.46 0.63
C CYS A 93 7.16 -23.94 0.22
N GLU A 94 7.67 -24.83 1.06
CA GLU A 94 7.80 -26.26 0.75
C GLU A 94 7.72 -27.15 1.99
N ARG A 95 7.74 -28.47 1.78
CA ARG A 95 7.84 -29.43 2.88
C ARG A 95 9.31 -29.65 3.23
N ASP A 96 9.62 -29.58 4.51
CA ASP A 96 10.92 -29.96 5.05
C ASP A 96 11.10 -31.51 5.07
N ALA A 97 12.29 -31.96 5.44
CA ALA A 97 12.60 -33.40 5.56
C ALA A 97 11.75 -34.15 6.61
N SER A 98 11.09 -33.42 7.52
CA SER A 98 10.14 -33.98 8.50
C SER A 98 8.71 -34.04 7.96
N GLY A 99 8.48 -33.57 6.73
CA GLY A 99 7.18 -33.54 6.08
C GLY A 99 6.30 -32.36 6.50
N ARG A 100 6.84 -31.37 7.24
CA ARG A 100 6.09 -30.17 7.67
C ARG A 100 6.28 -29.05 6.66
N CYS A 101 5.21 -28.27 6.42
CA CYS A 101 5.32 -27.07 5.60
C CYS A 101 6.07 -25.97 6.35
N GLY A 102 6.95 -25.29 5.64
CA GLY A 102 7.71 -24.16 6.15
C GLY A 102 8.45 -23.42 5.04
N TRP A 103 9.00 -22.27 5.38
CA TRP A 103 9.90 -21.55 4.50
C TRP A 103 11.25 -22.25 4.48
N ARG A 104 11.77 -22.53 3.28
CA ARG A 104 13.15 -23.02 3.13
C ARG A 104 14.13 -21.94 3.58
N GLU A 105 15.09 -22.31 4.42
CA GLU A 105 16.21 -21.45 4.79
C GLU A 105 17.17 -21.32 3.59
N THR A 106 17.00 -20.27 2.79
CA THR A 106 17.94 -19.90 1.72
C THR A 106 18.81 -18.74 2.16
N PRO A 107 20.05 -18.63 1.66
CA PRO A 107 20.91 -17.47 1.93
C PRO A 107 20.25 -16.15 1.55
N GLU A 108 19.47 -16.11 0.46
CA GLU A 108 18.79 -14.92 -0.03
C GLU A 108 17.67 -14.50 0.91
N LEU A 109 16.86 -15.45 1.38
CA LEU A 109 15.80 -15.19 2.36
C LEU A 109 16.41 -14.71 3.68
N GLN A 110 17.45 -15.38 4.17
CA GLN A 110 18.12 -15.02 5.42
C GLN A 110 18.73 -13.62 5.34
N ALA A 111 19.45 -13.30 4.26
CA ALA A 111 20.05 -11.99 4.07
C ALA A 111 18.99 -10.86 4.05
N CYS A 112 17.83 -11.10 3.43
CA CYS A 112 16.73 -10.14 3.42
C CYS A 112 16.15 -9.93 4.83
N LEU A 113 15.93 -11.02 5.58
CA LEU A 113 15.42 -10.95 6.95
C LEU A 113 16.41 -10.27 7.90
N ASP A 114 17.71 -10.54 7.75
CA ASP A 114 18.78 -9.89 8.54
C ASP A 114 18.88 -8.39 8.25
N ALA A 115 18.56 -7.97 7.03
CA ALA A 115 18.46 -6.57 6.64
C ALA A 115 17.14 -5.89 7.06
N GLY A 116 16.25 -6.61 7.77
CA GLY A 116 14.98 -6.12 8.29
C GLY A 116 13.80 -6.18 7.31
N GLY A 117 14.02 -6.72 6.10
CA GLY A 117 13.10 -6.66 4.95
C GLY A 117 12.74 -5.25 4.53
N GLY A 118 12.55 -5.02 3.23
CA GLY A 118 12.07 -3.74 2.68
C GLY A 118 12.94 -2.50 2.92
N ALA A 119 13.78 -2.41 3.96
CA ALA A 119 14.67 -1.29 4.26
C ALA A 119 15.97 -1.35 3.46
N ALA A 120 16.37 -2.55 3.02
CA ALA A 120 17.38 -2.77 1.98
C ALA A 120 16.77 -3.18 0.62
N ALA A 121 15.45 -3.40 0.59
CA ALA A 121 14.71 -3.91 -0.55
C ALA A 121 13.48 -3.05 -0.92
N VAL A 122 13.48 -1.75 -0.56
CA VAL A 122 12.95 -0.76 -1.48
C VAL A 122 13.82 -1.02 -2.68
N ARG A 123 13.20 -1.63 -3.70
CA ARG A 123 13.76 -1.84 -5.03
C ARG A 123 14.80 -0.77 -5.20
N ALA A 124 16.05 -1.16 -5.44
CA ALA A 124 17.00 -0.22 -5.96
C ALA A 124 16.26 0.43 -7.13
N ALA A 125 15.71 1.63 -6.90
CA ALA A 125 15.31 2.51 -7.95
C ALA A 125 16.55 2.52 -8.86
N PRO A 126 16.41 2.57 -10.18
CA PRO A 126 17.57 2.84 -11.00
C PRO A 126 18.19 4.17 -10.51
N GLY A 127 19.15 4.12 -9.56
CA GLY A 127 19.61 5.26 -8.73
C GLY A 127 19.67 5.08 -7.19
N GLY A 128 19.06 4.06 -6.58
CA GLY A 128 18.81 3.94 -5.13
C GLY A 128 19.95 3.37 -4.27
N GLY A 129 21.19 3.69 -4.61
CA GLY A 129 22.39 3.25 -3.92
C GLY A 129 23.57 3.92 -4.58
N GLY A 130 23.64 5.24 -4.49
CA GLY A 130 24.73 6.00 -5.07
C GLY A 130 26.07 5.41 -4.59
N PRO A 131 27.11 5.33 -5.44
CA PRO A 131 28.42 4.76 -5.11
C PRO A 131 29.22 5.56 -4.05
N LYS A 132 28.56 6.31 -3.16
CA LYS A 132 29.14 7.23 -2.17
C LYS A 132 28.57 7.06 -0.74
N GLY A 133 27.87 5.95 -0.45
CA GLY A 133 27.46 5.61 0.92
C GLY A 133 26.38 6.53 1.51
N CYS A 134 25.37 6.87 0.69
CA CYS A 134 24.09 7.40 1.16
C CYS A 134 23.02 6.34 0.94
N VAL A 135 22.04 6.26 1.85
CA VAL A 135 20.94 5.31 1.84
C VAL A 135 19.61 6.05 1.84
N VAL A 136 18.67 5.57 1.04
CA VAL A 136 17.26 5.97 1.14
C VAL A 136 16.65 5.21 2.32
N THR A 137 16.01 5.93 3.23
CA THR A 137 15.53 5.42 4.51
C THR A 137 14.29 6.23 4.98
N GLY A 138 13.85 6.03 6.22
CA GLY A 138 12.55 6.49 6.70
C GLY A 138 11.43 5.54 6.27
N CYS A 139 10.35 5.49 7.07
CA CYS A 139 9.27 4.51 6.88
C CYS A 139 8.53 4.68 5.54
N SER A 140 8.56 5.88 4.98
CA SER A 140 7.89 6.21 3.70
C SER A 140 8.89 6.49 2.58
N GLY A 141 10.17 6.11 2.75
CA GLY A 141 11.22 6.33 1.75
C GLY A 141 11.59 7.80 1.53
N GLN A 142 11.25 8.67 2.48
CA GLN A 142 11.37 10.13 2.33
C GLN A 142 12.75 10.69 2.72
N VAL A 143 13.62 9.88 3.33
CA VAL A 143 14.91 10.34 3.86
C VAL A 143 16.06 9.83 3.02
N CYS A 144 16.99 10.70 2.63
CA CYS A 144 18.31 10.32 2.15
C CYS A 144 19.34 10.67 3.22
N ALA A 145 20.02 9.67 3.78
CA ALA A 145 20.95 9.84 4.91
C ALA A 145 22.22 8.99 4.76
N SER A 146 23.24 9.24 5.58
CA SER A 146 24.46 8.41 5.59
C SER A 146 24.29 7.06 6.27
N GLU A 147 23.20 6.88 7.02
CA GLU A 147 22.85 5.66 7.75
C GLU A 147 21.32 5.51 7.81
N PRO A 148 20.80 4.30 8.10
CA PRO A 148 19.36 4.09 8.23
C PRO A 148 18.76 4.94 9.35
N MET A 149 17.66 5.63 9.05
CA MET A 149 16.93 6.47 10.00
C MET A 149 15.48 6.03 10.09
N ALA A 150 14.96 5.91 11.31
CA ALA A 150 13.54 5.72 11.55
C ALA A 150 12.83 7.07 11.57
N THR A 151 11.75 7.18 10.79
CA THR A 151 10.80 8.28 10.85
C THR A 151 9.44 7.73 11.26
N THR A 152 8.48 8.62 11.56
CA THR A 152 7.08 8.21 11.66
C THR A 152 6.61 7.64 10.33
N CYS A 153 5.74 6.63 10.36
CA CYS A 153 5.10 6.05 9.17
C CYS A 153 3.94 6.93 8.64
N GLU A 154 4.13 8.25 8.68
CA GLU A 154 3.23 9.18 8.02
C GLU A 154 3.43 9.07 6.51
N TRP A 155 2.33 8.91 5.78
CA TRP A 155 2.34 8.97 4.32
C TRP A 155 1.85 10.33 3.85
N ARG A 156 2.59 10.92 2.90
CA ARG A 156 2.21 12.11 2.16
C ARG A 156 2.44 11.85 0.67
N ASP A 157 1.58 12.36 -0.19
CA ASP A 157 1.60 12.03 -1.62
C ASP A 157 2.92 12.43 -2.29
N GLU A 158 3.56 13.51 -1.84
CA GLU A 158 4.87 13.93 -2.34
C GLU A 158 6.00 12.94 -2.04
N TYR A 159 5.83 12.00 -1.11
CA TYR A 159 6.86 11.02 -0.82
C TYR A 159 7.04 10.01 -1.95
N ALA A 160 6.00 9.78 -2.77
CA ALA A 160 6.14 8.98 -3.99
C ALA A 160 7.17 9.57 -4.96
N CYS A 161 7.29 10.91 -5.01
CA CYS A 161 8.24 11.61 -5.88
C CYS A 161 9.70 11.27 -5.56
N TYR A 162 10.04 11.04 -4.30
CA TYR A 162 11.40 10.60 -3.92
C TYR A 162 11.73 9.21 -4.47
N GLY A 163 10.74 8.31 -4.53
CA GLY A 163 10.91 6.99 -5.13
C GLY A 163 10.98 7.01 -6.66
N GLU A 164 10.23 7.91 -7.31
CA GLU A 164 10.13 7.98 -8.77
C GLU A 164 11.23 8.84 -9.43
N HIS A 165 11.61 9.94 -8.78
CA HIS A 165 12.48 10.97 -9.34
C HIS A 165 13.67 11.33 -8.44
N GLY A 166 13.70 10.85 -7.20
CA GLY A 166 14.74 11.19 -6.24
C GLY A 166 16.10 10.58 -6.58
N ILE A 167 17.16 11.39 -6.48
CA ILE A 167 18.55 10.94 -6.55
C ILE A 167 19.20 11.18 -5.19
N CYS A 168 19.43 10.10 -4.43
CA CYS A 168 20.04 10.16 -3.11
C CYS A 168 21.57 10.08 -3.20
N GLU A 169 22.25 11.17 -2.83
CA GLU A 169 23.71 11.28 -2.98
C GLU A 169 24.34 12.26 -1.97
N ARG A 170 25.68 12.32 -1.98
CA ARG A 170 26.41 13.36 -1.23
C ARG A 170 26.48 14.65 -2.05
N ASP A 171 26.10 15.75 -1.43
CA ASP A 171 26.27 17.09 -1.99
C ASP A 171 27.74 17.55 -2.00
N ALA A 172 27.99 18.79 -2.42
CA ALA A 172 29.33 19.37 -2.42
C ALA A 172 29.92 19.58 -1.02
N SER A 173 29.09 19.60 0.03
CA SER A 173 29.52 19.68 1.43
C SER A 173 29.84 18.29 2.03
N GLY A 174 29.56 17.22 1.28
CA GLY A 174 29.76 15.84 1.71
C GLY A 174 28.59 15.27 2.52
N GLN A 175 27.48 15.99 2.64
CA GLN A 175 26.28 15.55 3.34
C GLN A 175 25.35 14.78 2.40
N CYS A 176 24.72 13.71 2.91
CA CYS A 176 23.71 12.99 2.14
C CYS A 176 22.43 13.80 2.06
N GLY A 177 21.84 13.87 0.87
CA GLY A 177 20.58 14.54 0.61
C GLY A 177 20.00 14.16 -0.76
N TRP A 178 18.74 14.53 -0.96
CA TRP A 178 18.12 14.45 -2.28
C TRP A 178 18.73 15.53 -3.17
N ARG A 179 19.19 15.14 -4.37
CA ARG A 179 19.60 16.10 -5.39
C ARG A 179 18.38 16.89 -5.87
N ASP A 180 18.49 18.21 -5.86
CA ASP A 180 17.50 19.09 -6.49
C ASP A 180 17.51 18.87 -8.01
N THR A 181 16.44 18.28 -8.54
CA THR A 181 16.22 18.09 -9.97
C THR A 181 14.88 18.70 -10.37
N PRO A 182 14.76 19.28 -11.57
CA PRO A 182 13.50 19.84 -12.05
C PRO A 182 12.36 18.81 -12.04
N GLU A 183 12.65 17.54 -12.29
CA GLU A 183 11.68 16.45 -12.28
C GLU A 183 11.15 16.16 -10.87
N LEU A 184 12.05 16.10 -9.88
CA LEU A 184 11.67 15.90 -8.48
C LEU A 184 10.85 17.09 -7.96
N ASP A 185 11.29 18.31 -8.23
CA ASP A 185 10.62 19.54 -7.81
C ASP A 185 9.21 19.67 -8.40
N ALA A 186 9.07 19.36 -9.70
CA ALA A 186 7.78 19.39 -10.37
C ALA A 186 6.80 18.37 -9.77
N CYS A 187 7.27 17.15 -9.49
CA CYS A 187 6.45 16.12 -8.86
C CYS A 187 6.01 16.54 -7.46
N ILE A 188 6.94 16.98 -6.61
CA ILE A 188 6.63 17.40 -5.23
C ILE A 188 5.63 18.55 -5.24
N THR A 189 5.82 19.55 -6.10
CA THR A 189 4.92 20.71 -6.22
C THR A 189 3.52 20.27 -6.62
N SER A 190 3.41 19.37 -7.60
CA SER A 190 2.11 18.81 -8.03
C SER A 190 1.43 18.01 -6.91
N ALA A 191 2.18 17.15 -6.22
CA ALA A 191 1.65 16.24 -5.21
C ALA A 191 1.27 16.95 -3.90
N SER A 192 1.98 18.01 -3.52
CA SER A 192 1.71 18.79 -2.30
C SER A 192 0.58 19.82 -2.45
N GLY A 193 -0.15 19.81 -3.57
CA GLY A 193 -1.27 20.72 -3.83
C GLY A 193 -0.84 22.14 -4.18
N GLY A 194 0.30 22.29 -4.88
CA GLY A 194 0.81 23.56 -5.34
C GLY A 194 -0.23 24.36 -6.14
N ILE A 195 -0.46 25.60 -5.70
CA ILE A 195 -1.29 26.63 -6.33
C ILE A 195 -0.59 27.36 -7.47
#